data_AF-A0A957RDK5-F1
#
_entry.id   AF-A0A957RDK5-F1
#
_cell.length_a   1.000
_cell.length_b   1.000
_cell.length_c   1.000
_cell.angle_alpha   90.00
_cell.angle_beta   90.00
_cell.angle_gamma   90.00
#
_symmetry.space_group_name_H-M   'P 1'
#
loop_
_entity.id
_entity.type
_entity.pdbx_description
1 polymer ?
#
loop_
_entity_poly.entity_id
_entity_poly.type
_entity_poly.pdbx_seq_one_letter_code
_entity_poly.pdbx_strand_id
1 'polypeptide(L)'
;MNSLTLQSVNKTARYAGFLYLLLAIFGGFAEFAVRQALIVSGDAAATAANITAAAWTFRLGFVAELAGQVVFVLLVLALYRILQPVNRNQARLMVSLV
;
A
#
# COMPACT_ATOMS: atom_id res chain seq x y z
N MET A 1 17.50 22.81 -15.36
CA MET A 1 17.53 21.37 -14.96
C MET A 1 18.28 20.60 -16.03
N ASN A 2 19.28 19.80 -15.64
CA ASN A 2 20.23 19.21 -16.58
C ASN A 2 19.79 17.78 -16.93
N SER A 3 20.18 17.22 -18.09
CA SER A 3 19.70 15.90 -18.57
C SER A 3 19.87 14.75 -17.56
N LEU A 4 20.95 14.77 -16.76
CA LEU A 4 21.19 13.81 -15.67
C LEU A 4 20.14 13.87 -14.55
N THR A 5 19.63 15.08 -14.24
CA THR A 5 18.58 15.26 -13.21
C THR A 5 17.25 14.69 -13.68
N LEU A 6 16.88 14.89 -14.95
CA LEU A 6 15.65 14.35 -15.53
C LEU A 6 15.65 12.81 -15.58
N GLN A 7 16.79 12.19 -15.90
CA GLN A 7 16.91 10.73 -15.87
C GLN A 7 16.78 10.15 -14.45
N SER A 8 17.33 10.83 -13.44
CA SER A 8 17.18 10.41 -12.04
C SER A 8 15.73 10.48 -11.55
N VAL A 9 14.99 11.51 -11.97
CA VAL A 9 13.56 11.67 -11.67
C VAL A 9 12.74 10.57 -12.36
N ASN A 10 13.04 10.24 -13.62
CA ASN A 10 12.32 9.21 -14.36
C ASN A 10 12.50 7.81 -13.74
N LYS A 11 13.73 7.47 -13.29
CA LYS A 11 13.97 6.23 -12.52
C LYS A 11 13.19 6.20 -11.20
N THR A 12 13.17 7.32 -10.48
CA THR A 12 12.43 7.44 -9.21
C THR A 12 10.92 7.33 -9.43
N ALA A 13 10.39 7.92 -10.50
CA ALA A 13 8.97 7.85 -10.87
C ALA A 13 8.55 6.42 -11.24
N ARG A 14 9.38 5.70 -11.99
CA ARG A 14 9.12 4.27 -12.28
C ARG A 14 9.14 3.41 -11.03
N TYR A 15 10.07 3.68 -10.11
CA TYR A 15 10.11 2.99 -8.82
C TYR A 15 8.86 3.28 -7.96
N ALA A 16 8.44 4.55 -7.89
CA ALA A 16 7.19 4.91 -7.22
C ALA A 16 5.98 4.21 -7.85
N GLY A 17 5.88 4.17 -9.18
CA GLY A 17 4.81 3.42 -9.87
C GLY A 17 4.83 1.93 -9.54
N PHE A 18 5.99 1.30 -9.47
CA PHE A 18 6.13 -0.10 -9.06
C PHE A 18 5.68 -0.33 -7.60
N LEU A 19 6.07 0.55 -6.67
CA LEU A 19 5.61 0.46 -5.28
C LEU A 19 4.09 0.63 -5.18
N TYR A 20 3.51 1.50 -6.00
CA TYR A 20 2.06 1.67 -6.08
C TYR A 20 1.35 0.39 -6.53
N LEU A 21 1.89 -0.30 -7.53
CA LEU A 21 1.35 -1.59 -7.99
C LEU A 21 1.45 -2.66 -6.90
N LEU A 22 2.58 -2.75 -6.19
CA LEU A 22 2.72 -3.68 -5.06
C LEU A 22 1.71 -3.39 -3.96
N LEU A 23 1.52 -2.12 -3.60
CA LEU A 23 0.50 -1.71 -2.62
C LEU A 23 -0.90 -2.16 -3.05
N ALA A 24 -1.26 -1.95 -4.32
CA ALA A 24 -2.55 -2.36 -4.86
C ALA A 24 -2.73 -3.89 -4.84
N ILE A 25 -1.66 -4.66 -5.10
CA ILE A 25 -1.70 -6.13 -5.03
C ILE A 25 -1.92 -6.60 -3.59
N PHE A 26 -1.18 -6.06 -2.63
CA PHE A 26 -1.32 -6.44 -1.22
C PHE A 26 -2.69 -6.07 -0.65
N GLY A 27 -3.12 -4.81 -0.84
CA GLY A 27 -4.43 -4.34 -0.39
C GLY A 27 -5.57 -5.06 -1.11
N GLY A 28 -5.44 -5.27 -2.43
CA GLY A 28 -6.43 -6.01 -3.21
C GLY A 28 -6.58 -7.46 -2.74
N PHE A 29 -5.47 -8.16 -2.46
CA PHE A 29 -5.54 -9.50 -1.90
C PHE A 29 -6.22 -9.53 -0.53
N ALA A 30 -5.83 -8.63 0.39
CA ALA A 30 -6.43 -8.54 1.71
C ALA A 30 -7.94 -8.22 1.65
N GLU A 31 -8.36 -7.34 0.74
CA GLU A 31 -9.76 -6.95 0.60
C GLU A 31 -10.59 -8.03 -0.09
N PHE A 32 -10.21 -8.42 -1.32
CA PHE A 32 -11.03 -9.30 -2.15
C PHE A 32 -10.92 -10.77 -1.74
N ALA A 33 -9.71 -11.26 -1.44
CA ALA A 33 -9.50 -12.68 -1.16
C ALA A 33 -9.69 -13.04 0.33
N VAL A 34 -9.67 -12.05 1.23
CA VAL A 34 -9.77 -12.29 2.68
C VAL A 34 -10.98 -11.60 3.28
N ARG A 35 -11.09 -10.26 3.19
CA ARG A 35 -12.19 -9.54 3.85
C ARG A 35 -13.54 -9.92 3.29
N GLN A 36 -13.72 -9.81 1.97
CA GLN A 36 -15.00 -10.12 1.31
C GLN A 36 -15.36 -11.60 1.37
N ALA A 37 -14.36 -12.49 1.49
CA ALA A 37 -14.58 -13.92 1.59
C ALA A 37 -14.97 -14.38 3.00
N LEU A 38 -14.46 -13.70 4.05
CA LEU A 38 -14.58 -14.20 5.43
C LEU A 38 -15.57 -13.40 6.29
N ILE A 39 -15.75 -12.11 6.02
CA ILE A 39 -16.62 -11.24 6.84
C ILE A 39 -18.06 -11.33 6.38
N VAL A 40 -18.95 -11.66 7.32
CA VAL A 40 -20.40 -11.62 7.14
C VAL A 40 -20.97 -10.40 7.87
N SER A 41 -21.40 -9.40 7.11
CA SER A 41 -21.96 -8.17 7.67
C SER A 41 -23.19 -8.47 8.54
N GLY A 42 -23.15 -8.03 9.81
CA GLY A 42 -24.24 -8.25 10.76
C GLY A 42 -24.23 -9.61 11.46
N ASP A 43 -23.31 -10.51 11.11
CA ASP A 43 -23.19 -11.84 11.76
C ASP A 43 -21.74 -12.11 12.19
N ALA A 44 -21.47 -11.77 13.45
CA ALA A 44 -20.17 -12.00 14.07
C ALA A 44 -19.87 -13.49 14.29
N ALA A 45 -20.89 -14.31 14.55
CA ALA A 45 -20.71 -15.74 14.79
C ALA A 45 -20.32 -16.46 13.50
N ALA A 46 -20.99 -16.16 12.38
CA ALA A 46 -20.63 -16.67 11.06
C ALA A 46 -19.22 -16.20 10.64
N THR A 47 -18.87 -14.94 10.90
CA THR A 47 -17.52 -14.41 10.62
C THR A 47 -16.45 -15.19 11.40
N ALA A 48 -16.65 -15.42 12.70
CA ALA A 48 -15.70 -16.19 13.52
C ALA A 48 -15.56 -17.65 13.05
N ALA A 49 -16.66 -18.27 12.64
CA ALA A 49 -16.64 -19.61 12.05
C ALA A 49 -15.83 -19.65 10.74
N ASN A 50 -16.06 -18.69 9.84
CA ASN A 50 -15.32 -18.57 8.58
C ASN A 50 -13.83 -18.36 8.79
N ILE A 51 -13.44 -17.47 9.73
CA ILE A 51 -12.03 -17.23 10.07
C ILE A 51 -11.38 -18.49 10.63
N THR A 52 -12.08 -19.23 11.49
CA THR A 52 -11.54 -20.48 12.07
C THR A 52 -11.38 -21.56 11.01
N ALA A 53 -12.35 -21.69 10.10
CA ALA A 53 -12.30 -22.63 8.99
C ALA A 53 -11.20 -22.28 7.96
N ALA A 54 -10.93 -20.99 7.75
CA ALA A 54 -9.94 -20.48 6.80
C ALA A 54 -8.78 -19.72 7.48
N ALA A 55 -8.30 -20.23 8.61
CA ALA A 55 -7.33 -19.53 9.47
C ALA A 55 -6.03 -19.15 8.75
N TRP A 56 -5.56 -19.98 7.82
CA TRP A 56 -4.36 -19.68 7.04
C TRP A 56 -4.56 -18.50 6.09
N THR A 57 -5.69 -18.45 5.37
CA THR A 57 -6.06 -17.35 4.49
C THR A 57 -6.16 -16.04 5.26
N PHE A 58 -6.78 -16.06 6.43
CA PHE A 58 -6.85 -14.90 7.32
C PHE A 58 -5.44 -14.41 7.75
N ARG A 59 -4.55 -15.33 8.17
CA ARG A 59 -3.16 -14.99 8.54
C ARG A 59 -2.38 -14.41 7.36
N LEU A 60 -2.52 -14.98 6.17
CA LEU A 60 -1.87 -14.45 4.96
C LEU A 60 -2.40 -13.06 4.61
N GLY A 61 -3.71 -12.83 4.71
CA GLY A 61 -4.31 -11.51 4.52
C GLY A 61 -3.74 -10.47 5.49
N PHE A 62 -3.60 -10.85 6.76
CA PHE A 62 -3.02 -9.98 7.78
C PHE A 62 -1.55 -9.65 7.47
N VAL A 63 -0.75 -10.63 7.07
CA VAL A 63 0.65 -10.39 6.66
C VAL A 63 0.72 -9.52 5.41
N ALA A 64 -0.17 -9.73 4.44
CA ALA A 64 -0.26 -8.92 3.23
C ALA A 64 -0.60 -7.45 3.55
N GLU A 65 -1.55 -7.20 4.46
CA GLU A 65 -1.85 -5.85 4.97
C GLU A 65 -0.62 -5.18 5.57
N LEU A 66 0.08 -5.86 6.49
CA LEU A 66 1.30 -5.32 7.10
C LEU A 66 2.39 -5.03 6.07
N ALA A 67 2.60 -5.94 5.11
CA ALA A 67 3.53 -5.72 4.01
C ALA A 67 3.11 -4.51 3.15
N GLY A 68 1.81 -4.37 2.88
CA GLY A 68 1.22 -3.23 2.20
C GLY A 68 1.52 -1.92 2.92
N GLN A 69 1.38 -1.86 4.25
CA GLN A 69 1.72 -0.67 5.04
C GLN A 69 3.20 -0.28 4.91
N VAL A 70 4.11 -1.25 4.94
CA VAL A 70 5.54 -0.99 4.72
C VAL A 70 5.78 -0.43 3.31
N VAL A 71 5.16 -1.02 2.29
CA VAL A 71 5.25 -0.54 0.90
C VAL A 71 4.67 0.87 0.77
N PHE A 72 3.59 1.18 1.48
CA PHE A 72 2.96 2.50 1.47
C PHE A 72 3.90 3.57 2.01
N VAL A 73 4.59 3.32 3.13
CA VAL A 73 5.62 4.24 3.66
C VAL A 73 6.73 4.47 2.63
N LEU A 74 7.24 3.40 2.01
CA LEU A 74 8.27 3.52 0.97
C LEU A 74 7.79 4.32 -0.25
N LEU A 75 6.53 4.11 -0.66
CA LEU A 75 5.90 4.82 -1.76
C LEU A 75 5.81 6.32 -1.45
N VAL A 76 5.37 6.68 -0.25
CA VAL A 76 5.23 8.07 0.19
C VAL A 76 6.58 8.79 0.22
N LEU A 77 7.64 8.11 0.66
CA LEU A 77 9.00 8.65 0.60
C LEU A 77 9.51 8.82 -0.84
N ALA A 78 9.16 7.90 -1.75
CA ALA A 78 9.49 8.03 -3.17
C ALA A 78 8.73 9.22 -3.79
N LEU A 79 7.44 9.38 -3.49
CA LEU A 79 6.64 10.51 -3.92
C LEU A 79 7.17 11.84 -3.36
N TYR A 80 7.62 11.88 -2.10
CA TYR A 80 8.24 13.07 -1.52
C TYR A 80 9.45 13.52 -2.35
N ARG A 81 10.31 12.58 -2.76
CA ARG A 81 11.49 12.91 -3.59
C ARG A 81 11.11 13.47 -4.96
N ILE A 82 10.00 13.01 -5.53
CA ILE A 82 9.49 13.48 -6.82
C ILE A 82 8.82 14.86 -6.69
N LEU A 83 8.08 15.09 -5.60
CA LEU A 83 7.24 16.28 -5.41
C LEU A 83 7.96 17.44 -4.69
N GLN A 84 9.00 17.17 -3.90
CA GLN A 84 9.77 18.21 -3.20
C GLN A 84 10.29 19.34 -4.11
N PRO A 85 10.68 19.12 -5.38
CA PRO A 85 11.16 20.21 -6.25
C PRO A 85 10.02 21.12 -6.71
N VAL A 86 8.77 20.65 -6.69
CA VAL A 86 7.58 21.43 -7.08
C VAL A 86 7.14 22.32 -5.93
N ASN A 87 6.88 21.74 -4.75
CA ASN A 87 6.59 22.49 -3.53
C ASN A 87 6.95 21.67 -2.29
N ARG A 88 7.99 22.10 -1.59
CA ARG A 88 8.54 21.37 -0.44
C ARG A 88 7.59 21.32 0.76
N ASN A 89 6.76 22.34 0.97
CA ASN A 89 5.81 22.36 2.09
C ASN A 89 4.67 21.37 1.86
N GLN A 90 4.10 21.36 0.64
CA GLN A 90 3.05 20.40 0.28
C GLN A 90 3.56 18.96 0.29
N ALA A 91 4.77 18.73 -0.21
CA ALA A 91 5.39 17.41 -0.16
C ALA A 91 5.60 16.91 1.28
N ARG A 92 5.96 17.79 2.23
CA ARG A 92 6.08 17.44 3.65
C ARG A 92 4.72 17.14 4.29
N LEU A 93 3.70 17.95 3.98
CA LEU A 93 2.34 17.71 4.47
C LEU A 93 1.84 16.33 4.03
N MET A 94 2.08 15.95 2.78
CA MET A 94 1.76 14.60 2.29
C MET A 94 2.42 13.50 3.12
N VAL A 95 3.71 13.64 3.46
CA VAL A 95 4.43 12.64 4.27
C VAL A 95 3.91 12.60 5.71
N SER A 96 3.54 13.74 6.29
CA SER A 96 3.05 13.79 7.68
C SER A 96 1.65 13.22 7.87
N LEU A 97 0.89 13.02 6.79
CA LEU A 97 -0.45 12.41 6.83
C LEU A 97 -0.41 10.87 6.86
N VAL A 98 0.80 10.29 6.81
CA VAL A 98 1.07 8.85 6.76
C VAL A 98 1.71 8.42 8.06
#